data_AF-A0AAD9J7Z4-F1
#
_entry.id   AF-A0AAD9J7Z4-F1
#
_cell.length_a   1.000
_cell.length_b   1.000
_cell.length_c   1.000
_cell.angle_alpha   90.00
_cell.angle_beta   90.00
_cell.angle_gamma   90.00
#
_symmetry.space_group_name_H-M   'P 1'
#
loop_
_entity.id
_entity.type
_entity.pdbx_description
1 polymer ?
#
loop_
_entity_poly.entity_id
_entity_poly.type
_entity_poly.pdbx_seq_one_letter_code
_entity_poly.pdbx_strand_id
1 'polypeptide(L)'
;YNCICRNRILKSRGGVAIYISSNISCKIREELSTFSEREYESLFIETNIQGNKVTLGEIYRTPASNAKKYVEYFENTLEKLKNDTFLILGTDQNFDLFKVDNHPQTSSLLNIFLASSFLLCISKPTRITDHLQTLIDNIYTNNIQQDTVIRSGLLLEDTSDHLPTLCSISTKRPPHEKLKTKIIERRNIKPQSLRLINERMQQINWDYLRNIDIEHAWQSFNDTLKIILMTLL
;
A
#
# COMPACT_ATOMS: atom_id res chain seq x y z
N TYR A 1 -5.76 2.23 27.75
CA TYR A 1 -5.82 3.01 26.50
C TYR A 1 -5.56 4.46 26.83
N ASN A 2 -4.86 5.16 25.96
CA ASN A 2 -4.64 6.61 26.02
C ASN A 2 -5.59 7.26 25.00
N CYS A 3 -6.34 8.29 25.44
CA CYS A 3 -7.23 9.06 24.58
C CYS A 3 -6.54 10.36 24.17
N ILE A 4 -6.45 10.61 22.88
CA ILE A 4 -5.97 11.87 22.31
C ILE A 4 -7.17 12.49 21.61
N CYS A 5 -7.53 13.72 21.95
CA CYS A 5 -8.72 14.36 21.40
C CYS A 5 -8.46 15.81 21.01
N ARG A 6 -9.25 16.28 20.03
CA ARG A 6 -9.42 17.69 19.70
C ARG A 6 -10.91 18.00 19.76
N ASN A 7 -11.29 18.73 20.81
CA ASN A 7 -12.67 19.11 21.07
C ASN A 7 -12.93 20.50 20.49
N ARG A 8 -14.19 20.76 20.13
CA ARG A 8 -14.64 22.12 19.80
C ARG A 8 -14.53 23.02 21.03
N ILE A 9 -14.09 24.24 20.80
CA ILE A 9 -13.92 25.28 21.82
C ILE A 9 -15.17 26.18 21.84
N LEU A 10 -15.70 26.54 20.66
CA LEU A 10 -16.79 27.52 20.57
C LEU A 10 -18.18 26.94 20.87
N LYS A 11 -18.35 25.62 20.88
CA LYS A 11 -19.63 24.94 21.18
C LYS A 11 -19.46 23.67 22.01
N SER A 12 -20.52 23.31 22.72
CA SER A 12 -20.53 22.28 23.79
C SER A 12 -20.40 20.82 23.33
N ARG A 13 -20.31 20.51 22.02
CA ARG A 13 -20.30 19.13 21.51
C ARG A 13 -19.56 18.99 20.18
N GLY A 14 -18.79 17.92 20.04
CA GLY A 14 -18.10 17.52 18.82
C GLY A 14 -16.58 17.58 18.94
N GLY A 15 -15.91 17.24 17.84
CA GLY A 15 -14.49 16.98 17.81
C GLY A 15 -14.18 15.55 17.40
N VAL A 16 -12.89 15.25 17.37
CA VAL A 16 -12.35 13.95 16.98
C VAL A 16 -11.43 13.42 18.06
N ALA A 17 -11.38 12.09 18.18
CA ALA A 17 -10.54 11.43 19.17
C ALA A 17 -9.94 10.14 18.61
N ILE A 18 -8.72 9.83 19.05
CA ILE A 18 -8.04 8.57 18.78
C ILE A 18 -7.76 7.89 20.14
N TYR A 19 -8.23 6.66 20.28
CA TYR A 19 -7.90 5.78 21.39
C TYR A 19 -6.79 4.81 20.98
N ILE A 20 -5.64 4.89 21.65
CA ILE A 20 -4.48 4.03 21.38
C ILE A 20 -4.15 3.18 22.60
N SER A 21 -3.67 1.95 22.41
CA SER A 21 -3.23 1.11 23.53
C SER A 21 -2.12 1.81 24.32
N SER A 22 -2.17 1.75 25.65
CA SER A 22 -1.21 2.46 26.51
C SER A 22 0.23 1.94 26.37
N ASN A 23 0.40 0.75 25.77
CA ASN A 23 1.70 0.16 25.48
C ASN A 23 2.30 0.65 24.15
N ILE A 24 1.57 1.46 23.38
CA ILE A 24 2.02 2.00 22.11
C ILE A 24 2.30 3.49 22.30
N SER A 25 3.55 3.90 22.07
CA SER A 25 3.92 5.31 22.06
C SER A 25 3.47 5.96 20.76
N CYS A 26 3.03 7.21 20.83
CA CYS A 26 2.65 7.99 19.67
C CYS A 26 2.94 9.47 19.87
N LYS A 27 3.06 10.20 18.77
CA LYS A 27 3.24 11.65 18.72
C LYS A 27 2.15 12.26 17.87
N ILE A 28 1.58 13.39 18.30
CA ILE A 28 0.60 14.13 17.50
C ILE A 28 1.32 14.82 16.33
N ARG A 29 0.75 14.73 15.12
CA ARG A 29 1.18 15.48 13.93
C ARG A 29 0.34 16.76 13.79
N GLU A 30 0.79 17.81 14.48
CA GLU A 30 0.12 19.11 14.58
C GLU A 30 -0.16 19.75 13.20
N GLU A 31 0.77 19.62 12.26
CA GLU A 31 0.72 20.16 10.91
C GLU A 31 -0.35 19.52 10.01
N LEU A 32 -0.83 18.32 10.38
CA LEU A 32 -1.91 17.60 9.71
C LEU A 32 -3.25 17.73 10.44
N SER A 33 -3.20 17.97 11.75
CA SER A 33 -4.38 18.00 12.63
C SER A 33 -5.15 19.33 12.51
N THR A 34 -5.50 19.71 11.29
CA THR A 34 -6.26 20.94 11.00
C THR A 34 -7.64 20.87 11.66
N PHE A 35 -8.00 21.90 12.42
CA PHE A 35 -9.25 21.93 13.16
C PHE A 35 -10.03 23.21 12.84
N SER A 36 -10.87 23.14 11.80
CA SER A 36 -11.87 24.17 11.47
C SER A 36 -13.23 23.70 11.96
N GLU A 37 -13.69 24.29 13.07
CA GLU A 37 -14.95 23.87 13.72
C GLU A 37 -16.13 23.88 12.75
N ARG A 38 -16.90 22.78 12.75
CA ARG A 38 -18.08 22.58 11.88
C ARG A 38 -17.77 22.56 10.38
N GLU A 39 -16.51 22.45 10.00
CA GLU A 39 -16.11 22.30 8.60
C GLU A 39 -15.25 21.06 8.40
N TYR A 40 -14.07 21.03 9.02
CA TYR A 40 -13.06 19.99 8.88
C TYR A 40 -12.34 19.81 10.22
N GLU A 41 -12.65 18.72 10.90
CA GLU A 41 -12.10 18.41 12.21
C GLU A 41 -11.19 17.20 12.07
N SER A 42 -9.88 17.37 12.18
CA SER A 42 -8.94 16.26 12.06
C SER A 42 -7.97 16.14 13.23
N LEU A 43 -7.54 14.91 13.48
CA LEU A 43 -6.50 14.56 14.43
C LEU A 43 -5.61 13.49 13.81
N PHE A 44 -4.31 13.75 13.81
CA PHE A 44 -3.32 12.84 13.29
C PHE A 44 -2.27 12.51 14.35
N ILE A 45 -1.90 11.23 14.40
CA ILE A 45 -0.79 10.75 15.22
C ILE A 45 0.17 9.91 14.37
N GLU A 46 1.42 9.91 14.78
CA GLU A 46 2.47 9.03 14.28
C GLU A 46 2.87 8.06 15.40
N THR A 47 3.02 6.78 15.05
CA THR A 47 3.46 5.73 15.97
C THR A 47 4.43 4.77 15.27
N ASN A 48 5.12 3.94 16.04
CA ASN A 48 5.93 2.86 15.51
C ASN A 48 5.28 1.51 15.84
N ILE A 49 4.90 0.76 14.82
CA ILE A 49 4.33 -0.58 14.95
C ILE A 49 5.26 -1.57 14.26
N GLN A 50 5.87 -2.44 15.06
CA GLN A 50 6.78 -3.49 14.59
C GLN A 50 7.96 -2.98 13.74
N GLY A 51 8.45 -1.77 14.00
CA GLY A 51 9.55 -1.14 13.26
C GLY A 51 9.08 -0.25 12.11
N ASN A 52 7.78 -0.26 11.77
CA ASN A 52 7.22 0.60 10.75
C ASN A 52 6.67 1.88 11.38
N LYS A 53 6.99 3.01 10.77
CA LYS A 53 6.37 4.29 11.09
C LYS A 53 4.96 4.30 10.49
N VAL A 54 3.94 4.41 11.33
CA VAL A 54 2.52 4.39 10.94
C VAL A 54 1.91 5.72 11.28
N THR A 55 1.28 6.35 10.30
CA THR A 55 0.49 7.56 10.49
C THR A 55 -0.99 7.17 10.54
N LEU A 56 -1.65 7.53 11.65
CA LEU A 56 -3.09 7.35 11.85
C LEU A 56 -3.77 8.71 11.82
N GLY A 57 -4.84 8.83 11.05
CA GLY A 57 -5.66 10.03 10.99
C GLY A 57 -7.13 9.72 11.26
N GLU A 58 -7.79 10.58 12.00
CA GLU A 58 -9.24 10.59 12.17
C GLU A 58 -9.76 11.95 11.70
N ILE A 59 -10.77 11.94 10.82
CA ILE A 59 -11.28 13.14 10.16
C ILE A 59 -12.80 13.14 10.18
N TYR A 60 -13.40 14.21 10.68
CA TYR A 60 -14.85 14.39 10.70
C TYR A 60 -15.28 15.57 9.82
N ARG A 61 -16.25 15.30 8.92
CA ARG A 61 -17.00 16.33 8.20
C ARG A 61 -18.29 16.63 8.93
N THR A 62 -18.57 17.90 9.16
CA THR A 62 -19.95 18.28 9.52
C THR A 62 -20.87 18.25 8.29
N PRO A 63 -22.04 17.59 8.32
CA PRO A 63 -22.91 17.43 7.14
C PRO A 63 -23.27 18.74 6.42
N ALA A 64 -23.49 19.80 7.20
CA ALA A 64 -23.88 21.13 6.72
C ALA A 64 -22.70 22.00 6.22
N SER A 65 -21.47 21.48 6.22
CA SER A 65 -20.30 22.23 5.76
C SER A 65 -20.25 22.35 4.23
N ASN A 66 -19.49 23.32 3.72
CA ASN A 66 -19.31 23.49 2.28
C ASN A 66 -18.59 22.27 1.67
N ALA A 67 -19.30 21.53 0.81
CA ALA A 67 -18.81 20.30 0.21
C ALA A 67 -17.54 20.50 -0.64
N LYS A 68 -17.42 21.60 -1.40
CA LYS A 68 -16.23 21.87 -2.23
C LYS A 68 -15.01 22.17 -1.37
N LYS A 69 -15.17 23.06 -0.39
CA LYS A 69 -14.10 23.40 0.56
C LYS A 69 -13.61 22.17 1.33
N TYR A 70 -14.52 21.23 1.64
CA TYR A 70 -14.16 19.99 2.31
C TYR A 70 -13.29 19.06 1.46
N VAL A 71 -13.56 18.97 0.14
CA VAL A 71 -12.68 18.27 -0.80
C VAL A 71 -11.29 18.94 -0.85
N GLU A 72 -11.23 20.26 -0.90
CA GLU A 72 -9.96 21.02 -0.86
C GLU A 72 -9.17 20.75 0.43
N TYR A 73 -9.84 20.62 1.58
CA TYR A 73 -9.15 20.23 2.83
C TYR A 73 -8.53 18.83 2.72
N PHE A 74 -9.24 17.87 2.13
CA PHE A 74 -8.68 16.55 1.89
C PHE A 74 -7.51 16.56 0.92
N GLU A 75 -7.59 17.29 -0.19
CA GLU A 75 -6.48 17.44 -1.14
C GLU A 75 -5.22 17.97 -0.46
N ASN A 76 -5.36 19.04 0.33
CA ASN A 76 -4.25 19.62 1.09
C ASN A 76 -3.67 18.65 2.14
N THR A 77 -4.53 17.87 2.81
CA THR A 77 -4.10 16.86 3.78
C THR A 77 -3.35 15.72 3.07
N LEU A 78 -3.86 15.22 1.95
CA LEU A 78 -3.23 14.14 1.18
C LEU A 78 -1.89 14.57 0.57
N GLU A 79 -1.76 15.82 0.12
CA GLU A 79 -0.49 16.36 -0.39
C GLU A 79 0.59 16.38 0.70
N LYS A 80 0.24 16.74 1.94
CA LYS A 80 1.17 16.67 3.09
C LYS A 80 1.54 15.24 3.49
N LEU A 81 0.71 14.27 3.11
CA LEU A 81 0.84 12.85 3.42
C LEU A 81 1.52 12.04 2.31
N LYS A 82 1.84 12.65 1.16
CA LYS A 82 2.35 11.94 -0.02
C LYS A 82 3.60 11.09 0.19
N ASN A 83 4.43 11.42 1.19
CA ASN A 83 5.67 10.72 1.50
C ASN A 83 5.51 9.67 2.62
N ASP A 84 4.33 9.59 3.25
CA ASP A 84 4.06 8.61 4.29
C ASP A 84 3.74 7.25 3.63
N THR A 85 4.43 6.20 4.04
CA THR A 85 4.36 4.88 3.37
C THR A 85 3.39 3.90 4.03
N PHE A 86 2.93 4.20 5.25
CA PHE A 86 1.94 3.40 5.97
C PHE A 86 0.95 4.32 6.68
N LEU A 87 -0.17 4.54 6.02
CA LEU A 87 -1.27 5.39 6.47
C LEU A 87 -2.53 4.58 6.75
N ILE A 88 -3.25 4.98 7.80
CA ILE A 88 -4.60 4.51 8.10
C ILE A 88 -5.43 5.75 8.42
N LEU A 89 -6.46 6.01 7.64
CA LEU A 89 -7.36 7.15 7.81
C LEU A 89 -8.78 6.65 8.10
N GLY A 90 -9.31 6.99 9.27
CA GLY A 90 -10.73 6.89 9.58
C GLY A 90 -11.43 8.20 9.28
N THR A 91 -12.65 8.14 8.77
CA THR A 91 -13.46 9.33 8.59
C THR A 91 -14.95 9.04 8.61
N ASP A 92 -15.72 9.85 9.34
CA ASP A 92 -17.10 10.16 8.96
C ASP A 92 -17.05 11.37 8.03
N GLN A 93 -17.05 11.07 6.74
CA GLN A 93 -16.92 12.07 5.69
C GLN A 93 -18.25 12.73 5.35
N ASN A 94 -19.39 12.25 5.90
CA ASN A 94 -20.73 12.69 5.53
C ASN A 94 -20.94 12.87 4.00
N PHE A 95 -20.28 12.03 3.22
CA PHE A 95 -20.45 11.89 1.78
C PHE A 95 -20.77 10.44 1.49
N ASP A 96 -21.96 10.24 0.93
CA ASP A 96 -22.50 8.91 0.68
C ASP A 96 -21.88 8.34 -0.59
N LEU A 97 -21.00 7.34 -0.43
CA LEU A 97 -20.33 6.69 -1.55
C LEU A 97 -21.30 5.94 -2.47
N PHE A 98 -22.51 5.60 -2.03
CA PHE A 98 -23.55 5.06 -2.92
C PHE A 98 -24.13 6.10 -3.89
N LYS A 99 -23.82 7.38 -3.69
CA LYS A 99 -24.20 8.48 -4.59
C LYS A 99 -23.04 8.99 -5.43
N VAL A 100 -21.94 8.23 -5.55
CA VAL A 100 -20.73 8.65 -6.27
C VAL A 100 -21.02 9.07 -7.72
N ASP A 101 -21.96 8.41 -8.40
CA ASP A 101 -22.31 8.71 -9.79
C ASP A 101 -23.15 10.00 -9.95
N ASN A 102 -23.85 10.41 -8.89
CA ASN A 102 -24.84 11.49 -8.92
C ASN A 102 -24.46 12.71 -8.08
N HIS A 103 -23.36 12.63 -7.33
CA HIS A 103 -22.89 13.70 -6.46
C HIS A 103 -21.42 14.04 -6.76
N PRO A 104 -21.14 15.13 -7.50
CA PRO A 104 -19.80 15.46 -8.00
C PRO A 104 -18.73 15.52 -6.91
N GLN A 105 -19.04 16.06 -5.73
CA GLN A 105 -18.07 16.18 -4.64
C GLN A 105 -17.76 14.83 -4.00
N THR A 106 -18.70 13.88 -3.97
CA THR A 106 -18.41 12.50 -3.55
C THR A 106 -17.47 11.84 -4.56
N SER A 107 -17.73 12.01 -5.86
CA SER A 107 -16.86 11.51 -6.93
C SER A 107 -15.45 12.11 -6.83
N SER A 108 -15.33 13.43 -6.70
CA SER A 108 -14.05 14.10 -6.49
C SER A 108 -13.32 13.57 -5.26
N LEU A 109 -14.00 13.41 -4.12
CA LEU A 109 -13.35 12.88 -2.91
C LEU A 109 -12.80 11.46 -3.13
N LEU A 110 -13.59 10.57 -3.75
CA LEU A 110 -13.11 9.22 -4.04
C LEU A 110 -11.91 9.26 -5.00
N ASN A 111 -11.97 10.10 -6.03
CA ASN A 111 -10.90 10.23 -7.02
C ASN A 111 -9.58 10.72 -6.40
N ILE A 112 -9.60 11.67 -5.45
CA ILE A 112 -8.36 12.15 -4.82
C ILE A 112 -7.72 11.10 -3.91
N PHE A 113 -8.52 10.27 -3.23
CA PHE A 113 -8.01 9.13 -2.47
C PHE A 113 -7.37 8.09 -3.40
N LEU A 114 -8.06 7.72 -4.49
CA LEU A 114 -7.54 6.76 -5.46
C LEU A 114 -6.26 7.27 -6.15
N ALA A 115 -6.24 8.55 -6.55
CA ALA A 115 -5.06 9.19 -7.13
C ALA A 115 -3.87 9.24 -6.16
N SER A 116 -4.16 9.30 -4.86
CA SER A 116 -3.17 9.26 -3.78
C SER A 116 -2.83 7.82 -3.33
N SER A 117 -3.18 6.80 -4.12
CA SER A 117 -2.91 5.38 -3.86
C SER A 117 -3.52 4.84 -2.56
N PHE A 118 -4.65 5.38 -2.13
CA PHE A 118 -5.42 4.83 -1.02
C PHE A 118 -6.43 3.80 -1.49
N LEU A 119 -6.51 2.70 -0.73
CA LEU A 119 -7.53 1.68 -0.83
C LEU A 119 -8.68 1.99 0.14
N LEU A 120 -9.91 1.97 -0.36
CA LEU A 120 -11.12 2.00 0.45
C LEU A 120 -11.36 0.61 1.07
N CYS A 121 -11.46 0.55 2.40
CA CYS A 121 -11.62 -0.71 3.12
C CYS A 121 -13.09 -1.11 3.36
N ILE A 122 -14.03 -0.15 3.41
CA ILE A 122 -15.44 -0.40 3.74
C ILE A 122 -16.30 -0.25 2.49
N SER A 123 -17.18 -1.22 2.24
CA SER A 123 -18.02 -1.28 1.03
C SER A 123 -19.50 -1.55 1.32
N LYS A 124 -19.89 -1.55 2.60
CA LYS A 124 -21.23 -1.84 3.10
C LYS A 124 -21.77 -0.61 3.85
N PRO A 125 -23.09 -0.37 3.87
CA PRO A 125 -23.67 0.81 4.52
C PRO A 125 -23.22 0.90 5.98
N THR A 126 -22.79 2.08 6.39
CA THR A 126 -22.28 2.33 7.74
C THR A 126 -23.26 3.09 8.60
N ARG A 127 -24.19 3.83 7.99
CA ARG A 127 -25.32 4.41 8.70
C ARG A 127 -26.62 3.81 8.20
N ILE A 128 -27.37 3.22 9.10
CA ILE A 128 -28.64 2.54 8.85
C ILE A 128 -29.71 3.19 9.72
N THR A 129 -30.70 3.78 9.09
CA THR A 129 -31.91 4.28 9.73
C THR A 129 -33.12 3.46 9.25
N ASP A 130 -34.30 3.72 9.80
CA ASP A 130 -35.54 3.04 9.41
C ASP A 130 -35.88 3.17 7.91
N HIS A 131 -35.29 4.16 7.23
CA HIS A 131 -35.66 4.52 5.86
C HIS A 131 -34.49 4.59 4.90
N LEU A 132 -33.25 4.67 5.38
CA LEU A 132 -32.07 4.92 4.56
C LEU A 132 -30.87 4.08 5.00
N GLN A 133 -30.04 3.73 4.02
CA GLN A 133 -28.75 3.09 4.20
C GLN A 133 -27.71 3.89 3.42
N THR A 134 -26.70 4.43 4.10
CA THR A 134 -25.68 5.28 3.49
C THR A 134 -24.28 4.81 3.86
N LEU A 135 -23.33 4.95 2.93
CA LEU A 135 -21.92 4.62 3.13
C LEU A 135 -21.12 5.91 3.36
N ILE A 136 -21.05 6.35 4.61
CA ILE A 136 -20.48 7.65 4.99
C ILE A 136 -19.30 7.55 5.97
N ASP A 137 -19.15 6.42 6.66
CA ASP A 137 -18.02 6.15 7.55
C ASP A 137 -17.05 5.22 6.81
N ASN A 138 -15.81 5.66 6.62
CA ASN A 138 -14.86 4.97 5.75
C ASN A 138 -13.49 4.85 6.41
N ILE A 139 -12.80 3.77 6.05
CA ILE A 139 -11.40 3.54 6.40
C ILE A 139 -10.61 3.46 5.11
N TYR A 140 -9.56 4.27 5.01
CA TYR A 140 -8.63 4.29 3.88
C TYR A 140 -7.22 3.90 4.33
N THR A 141 -6.49 3.18 3.49
CA THR A 141 -5.06 2.89 3.73
C THR A 141 -4.26 2.87 2.44
N ASN A 142 -3.02 3.33 2.48
CA ASN A 142 -2.09 3.23 1.35
C ASN A 142 -1.10 2.06 1.48
N ASN A 143 -1.18 1.27 2.55
CA ASN A 143 -0.30 0.12 2.75
C ASN A 143 -0.80 -1.10 1.98
N ILE A 144 -0.59 -1.09 0.66
CA ILE A 144 -0.98 -2.15 -0.28
C ILE A 144 0.19 -3.05 -0.68
N GLN A 145 1.19 -3.18 0.20
CA GLN A 145 2.35 -4.04 -0.05
C GLN A 145 1.93 -5.51 -0.22
N GLN A 146 2.69 -6.28 -1.00
CA GLN A 146 2.41 -7.68 -1.30
C GLN A 146 2.25 -8.57 -0.04
N ASP A 147 2.98 -8.24 1.02
CA ASP A 147 2.99 -8.97 2.28
C ASP A 147 1.98 -8.43 3.32
N THR A 148 1.21 -7.40 2.95
CA THR A 148 0.16 -6.82 3.78
C THR A 148 -1.17 -7.54 3.55
N VAL A 149 -1.78 -8.03 4.62
CA VAL A 149 -3.14 -8.60 4.61
C VAL A 149 -4.08 -7.62 5.30
N ILE A 150 -5.06 -7.12 4.54
CA ILE A 150 -6.10 -6.21 5.04
C ILE A 150 -7.40 -7.00 5.18
N ARG A 151 -8.05 -6.89 6.34
CA ARG A 151 -9.39 -7.43 6.59
C ARG A 151 -10.25 -6.31 7.17
N SER A 152 -11.43 -6.12 6.64
CA SER A 152 -12.34 -5.06 7.07
C SER A 152 -13.77 -5.56 7.20
N GLY A 153 -14.58 -4.82 7.95
CA GLY A 153 -15.96 -5.19 8.18
C GLY A 153 -16.71 -4.15 9.01
N LEU A 154 -17.95 -4.50 9.34
CA LEU A 154 -18.83 -3.73 10.20
C LEU A 154 -19.17 -4.57 11.43
N LEU A 155 -19.25 -3.92 12.59
CA LEU A 155 -19.84 -4.52 13.78
C LEU A 155 -21.34 -4.23 13.76
N LEU A 156 -22.15 -5.28 13.81
CA LEU A 156 -23.61 -5.17 13.84
C LEU A 156 -24.03 -4.96 15.29
N GLU A 157 -24.26 -3.69 15.65
CA GLU A 157 -24.63 -3.25 16.98
C GLU A 157 -25.81 -2.27 16.87
N ASP A 158 -26.69 -2.24 17.86
CA ASP A 158 -27.93 -1.43 17.87
C ASP A 158 -27.83 -0.16 18.75
N THR A 159 -26.61 0.19 19.16
CA THR A 159 -26.36 1.33 20.07
C THR A 159 -26.45 2.70 19.40
N SER A 160 -26.41 2.75 18.06
CA SER A 160 -26.41 3.97 17.24
C SER A 160 -26.95 3.66 15.84
N ASP A 161 -27.38 4.70 15.10
CA ASP A 161 -27.67 4.58 13.67
C ASP A 161 -26.40 4.45 12.83
N HIS A 162 -25.22 4.74 13.39
CA HIS A 162 -23.92 4.41 12.81
C HIS A 162 -23.40 3.06 13.32
N LEU A 163 -23.05 2.18 12.40
CA LEU A 163 -22.37 0.92 12.64
C LEU A 163 -20.85 1.15 12.77
N PRO A 164 -20.19 0.63 13.82
CA PRO A 164 -18.76 0.70 13.94
C PRO A 164 -18.04 0.01 12.77
N THR A 165 -17.09 0.72 12.17
CA THR A 165 -16.22 0.17 11.12
C THR A 165 -14.97 -0.47 11.73
N LEU A 166 -14.55 -1.59 11.16
CA LEU A 166 -13.36 -2.32 11.58
C LEU A 166 -12.40 -2.51 10.42
N CYS A 167 -11.11 -2.32 10.69
CA CYS A 167 -10.04 -2.70 9.78
C CYS A 167 -8.89 -3.32 10.59
N SER A 168 -8.41 -4.47 10.12
CA SER A 168 -7.25 -5.19 10.63
C SER A 168 -6.22 -5.26 9.52
N ILE A 169 -5.04 -4.70 9.78
CA ILE A 169 -3.91 -4.69 8.85
C ILE A 169 -2.79 -5.49 9.48
N SER A 170 -2.47 -6.63 8.86
CA SER A 170 -1.35 -7.47 9.24
C SER A 170 -0.24 -7.28 8.22
N THR A 171 0.89 -6.76 8.66
CA THR A 171 2.11 -6.79 7.87
C THR A 171 2.87 -8.05 8.23
N LYS A 172 3.03 -8.97 7.27
CA LYS A 172 4.03 -10.02 7.47
C LYS A 172 5.38 -9.30 7.45
N ARG A 173 6.13 -9.36 8.54
CA ARG A 173 7.58 -9.16 8.38
C ARG A 173 8.00 -10.24 7.39
N PRO A 174 8.65 -9.92 6.26
CA PRO A 174 9.50 -10.94 5.66
C PRO A 174 10.37 -11.42 6.82
N PRO A 175 10.46 -12.74 7.10
CA PRO A 175 11.50 -13.20 8.00
C PRO A 175 12.79 -12.51 7.53
N HIS A 176 13.67 -12.13 8.47
CA HIS A 176 15.04 -11.81 8.11
C HIS A 176 15.71 -13.08 7.55
N GLU A 177 15.19 -13.65 6.45
CA GLU A 177 16.02 -14.33 5.49
C GLU A 177 16.96 -13.23 5.02
N LYS A 178 18.18 -13.25 5.57
CA LYS A 178 19.33 -12.65 4.91
C LYS A 178 19.11 -12.94 3.43
N LEU A 179 18.88 -11.90 2.62
CA LEU A 179 18.81 -12.02 1.17
C LEU A 179 19.91 -13.00 0.81
N LYS A 180 19.57 -14.23 0.41
CA LYS A 180 20.58 -15.16 -0.06
C LYS A 180 21.15 -14.42 -1.24
N THR A 181 22.34 -13.85 -1.07
CA THR A 181 23.06 -13.21 -2.15
C THR A 181 23.03 -14.23 -3.26
N LYS A 182 22.36 -13.89 -4.37
CA LYS A 182 22.36 -14.74 -5.53
C LYS A 182 23.81 -14.72 -5.99
N ILE A 183 24.59 -15.70 -5.57
CA ILE A 183 25.95 -15.90 -6.04
C ILE A 183 25.77 -16.26 -7.50
N ILE A 184 25.92 -15.25 -8.37
CA ILE A 184 25.95 -15.48 -9.81
C ILE A 184 27.38 -15.90 -10.09
N GLU A 185 27.61 -17.20 -10.12
CA GLU A 185 28.87 -17.75 -10.61
C GLU A 185 28.98 -17.42 -12.10
N ARG A 186 29.94 -16.57 -12.45
CA ARG A 186 30.30 -16.29 -13.83
C ARG A 186 31.67 -16.86 -14.08
N ARG A 187 31.82 -17.56 -15.20
CA ARG A 187 33.15 -17.98 -15.67
C ARG A 187 33.98 -16.73 -15.97
N ASN A 188 35.17 -16.62 -15.37
CA ASN A 188 36.12 -15.58 -15.71
C ASN A 188 36.80 -15.92 -17.06
N ILE A 189 36.21 -15.50 -18.17
CA ILE A 189 36.71 -15.78 -19.51
C ILE A 189 37.88 -14.83 -19.82
N LYS A 190 39.11 -15.34 -19.75
CA LYS A 190 40.30 -14.58 -20.12
C LYS A 190 40.43 -14.49 -21.66
N PRO A 191 40.98 -13.39 -22.23
CA PRO A 191 41.21 -13.28 -23.68
C PRO A 191 42.05 -14.43 -24.26
N GLN A 192 43.00 -14.96 -23.51
CA GLN A 192 43.82 -16.11 -23.90
C GLN A 192 43.00 -17.40 -24.03
N SER A 193 42.04 -17.63 -23.13
CA SER A 193 41.15 -18.79 -23.18
C SER A 193 40.26 -18.76 -24.42
N LEU A 194 39.78 -17.57 -24.82
CA LEU A 194 39.00 -17.41 -26.06
C LEU A 194 39.82 -17.73 -27.31
N ARG A 195 41.10 -17.32 -27.35
CA ARG A 195 42.00 -17.64 -28.45
C ARG A 195 42.19 -19.15 -28.58
N LEU A 196 42.46 -19.82 -27.47
CA LEU A 196 42.70 -21.26 -27.47
C LEU A 196 41.44 -22.08 -27.82
N ILE A 197 40.25 -21.61 -27.44
CA ILE A 197 38.98 -22.20 -27.91
C ILE A 197 38.88 -22.06 -29.43
N ASN A 198 39.11 -20.86 -29.97
CA ASN A 198 39.01 -20.63 -31.42
C ASN A 198 40.02 -21.48 -32.21
N GLU A 199 41.26 -21.57 -31.75
CA GLU A 199 42.29 -22.40 -32.38
C GLU A 199 41.88 -23.88 -32.42
N ARG A 200 41.34 -24.41 -31.32
CA ARG A 200 40.87 -25.81 -31.27
C ARG A 200 39.63 -26.04 -32.14
N MET A 201 38.69 -25.10 -32.16
CA MET A 201 37.50 -25.18 -33.01
C MET A 201 37.85 -25.22 -34.50
N GLN A 202 38.92 -24.53 -34.91
CA GLN A 202 39.41 -24.53 -36.29
C GLN A 202 40.12 -25.82 -36.69
N GLN A 203 40.67 -26.57 -35.74
CA GLN A 203 41.37 -27.83 -35.99
C GLN A 203 40.41 -29.03 -36.14
N ILE A 204 39.14 -28.87 -35.78
CA ILE A 204 38.15 -29.93 -35.87
C ILE A 204 37.56 -29.96 -37.29
N ASN A 205 37.55 -31.15 -37.89
CA ASN A 205 36.81 -31.37 -39.13
C ASN A 205 35.31 -31.48 -38.80
N TRP A 206 34.52 -30.52 -39.29
CA TRP A 206 33.07 -30.44 -39.06
C TRP A 206 32.22 -31.07 -40.17
N ASP A 207 32.84 -31.59 -41.23
CA ASP A 207 32.10 -32.10 -42.40
C ASP A 207 31.18 -33.27 -42.05
N TYR A 208 31.48 -34.04 -41.01
CA TYR A 208 30.63 -35.13 -40.54
C TYR A 208 29.26 -34.66 -40.02
N LEU A 209 29.13 -33.39 -39.58
CA LEU A 209 27.85 -32.83 -39.14
C LEU A 209 26.86 -32.60 -40.28
N ARG A 210 27.33 -32.55 -41.54
CA ARG A 210 26.47 -32.28 -42.71
C ARG A 210 25.59 -33.47 -43.11
N ASN A 211 25.94 -34.67 -42.65
CA ASN A 211 25.32 -35.92 -43.08
C ASN A 211 24.44 -36.58 -42.00
N ILE A 212 24.17 -35.87 -40.91
CA ILE A 212 23.33 -36.32 -39.80
C ILE A 212 22.15 -35.37 -39.60
N ASP A 213 21.11 -35.81 -38.91
CA ASP A 213 19.97 -34.93 -38.62
C ASP A 213 20.36 -33.79 -37.66
N ILE A 214 19.53 -32.75 -37.67
CA ILE A 214 19.80 -31.47 -37.01
C ILE A 214 19.96 -31.64 -35.49
N GLU A 215 19.20 -32.53 -34.85
CA GLU A 215 19.25 -32.73 -33.41
C GLU A 215 20.57 -33.41 -33.01
N HIS A 216 20.95 -34.48 -33.73
CA HIS A 216 22.24 -35.14 -33.49
C HIS A 216 23.44 -34.26 -33.89
N ALA A 217 23.30 -33.40 -34.90
CA ALA A 217 24.33 -32.41 -35.25
C ALA A 217 24.54 -31.39 -34.12
N TRP A 218 23.45 -30.86 -33.58
CA TRP A 218 23.47 -29.93 -32.45
C TRP A 218 24.08 -30.56 -31.19
N GLN A 219 23.72 -31.81 -30.90
CA GLN A 219 24.26 -32.52 -29.75
C GLN A 219 25.75 -32.80 -29.92
N SER A 220 26.17 -33.28 -31.09
CA SER A 220 27.58 -33.55 -31.42
C SER A 220 28.45 -32.28 -31.34
N PHE A 221 27.93 -31.16 -31.84
CA PHE A 221 28.59 -29.86 -31.71
C PHE A 221 28.76 -29.46 -30.24
N ASN A 222 27.69 -29.55 -29.44
CA ASN A 222 27.73 -29.17 -28.04
C ASN A 222 28.65 -30.06 -27.19
N ASP A 223 28.69 -31.35 -27.47
CA ASP A 223 29.56 -32.28 -26.75
C ASP A 223 31.02 -32.04 -27.10
N THR A 224 31.32 -31.75 -28.37
CA THR A 224 32.66 -31.30 -28.79
C THR A 224 33.06 -29.99 -28.11
N LEU A 225 32.15 -29.01 -28.06
CA LEU A 225 32.38 -27.73 -27.38
C LEU A 225 32.61 -27.91 -25.88
N LYS A 226 31.86 -28.79 -25.21
CA LYS A 226 32.06 -29.12 -23.79
C LYS A 226 33.45 -29.74 -23.54
N ILE A 227 33.91 -30.65 -24.39
CA ILE A 227 35.24 -31.27 -24.27
C ILE A 227 36.34 -30.20 -24.36
N ILE A 228 36.23 -29.28 -25.31
CA ILE A 228 37.17 -28.15 -25.44
C ILE A 228 37.13 -27.28 -24.19
N LEU A 229 35.93 -26.95 -23.69
CA LEU A 229 35.77 -26.12 -22.50
C LEU A 229 36.30 -26.79 -21.21
N MET A 230 36.21 -28.12 -21.08
CA MET A 230 36.68 -28.87 -19.92
C MET A 230 38.21 -29.04 -19.88
N THR A 231 38.87 -29.08 -21.04
CA THR A 231 40.33 -29.26 -21.17
C THR A 231 41.11 -27.94 -21.08
N LEU A 232 40.42 -26.84 -20.74
CA LEU A 232 40.96 -25.50 -20.54
C LEU A 232 40.83 -25.03 -19.08
N LEU A 233 40.46 -25.96 -18.19
CA LEU A 233 40.59 -25.87 -16.73
C LEU A 233 42.00 -26.25 -16.31
#